data_AF-A0A972E5B3-F1
#
_entry.id   AF-A0A972E5B3-F1
#
_cell.length_a   1.000
_cell.length_b   1.000
_cell.length_c   1.000
_cell.angle_alpha   90.00
_cell.angle_beta   90.00
_cell.angle_gamma   90.00
#
_symmetry.space_group_name_H-M   'P 1'
#
loop_
_entity.id
_entity.type
_entity.pdbx_description
1 polymer ?
#
loop_
_entity_poly.entity_id
_entity_poly.type
_entity_poly.pdbx_seq_one_letter_code
_entity_poly.pdbx_strand_id
1 'polypeptide(L)'
;MKGKDLANLTPEEVIKKSAAAYREWKNDQVIPDDIDPGDPDNQKILSPLMIFEEMEQFAISSLENHINKKNAYEFQDLVAALLRGMGYYTPFVAPKGKDGGVDVIAYRDPLGTESPRIRMQIKHREEKTDVKEVR
;
A
#
# COMPACT_ATOMS: atom_id res chain seq x y z
N MET A 1 30.99 2.07 4.87
CA MET A 1 32.24 1.37 4.47
C MET A 1 31.90 0.22 3.52
N LYS A 2 32.51 0.16 2.34
CA LYS A 2 32.24 -0.88 1.31
C LYS A 2 32.88 -2.21 1.76
N GLY A 3 32.17 -3.32 1.57
CA GLY A 3 32.49 -4.66 2.11
C GLY A 3 33.78 -5.36 1.65
N LYS A 4 34.77 -4.65 1.09
CA LYS A 4 36.07 -5.22 0.70
C LYS A 4 37.12 -5.17 1.81
N ASP A 5 36.93 -4.34 2.84
CA ASP A 5 37.92 -4.15 3.91
C ASP A 5 37.85 -5.20 5.04
N LEU A 6 36.81 -6.06 5.06
CA LEU A 6 36.60 -7.04 6.14
C LEU A 6 37.37 -8.35 5.95
N ALA A 7 37.94 -8.60 4.77
CA ALA A 7 38.58 -9.87 4.42
C ALA A 7 39.91 -10.13 5.14
N ASN A 8 40.52 -9.08 5.73
CA ASN A 8 41.83 -9.14 6.39
C ASN A 8 41.77 -8.91 7.91
N LEU A 9 40.57 -8.87 8.51
CA LEU A 9 40.41 -8.64 9.95
C LEU A 9 40.14 -9.94 10.71
N THR A 10 40.60 -9.98 11.97
CA THR A 10 40.30 -11.10 12.86
C THR A 10 38.80 -11.09 13.24
N PRO A 11 38.21 -12.25 13.57
CA PRO A 11 36.80 -12.34 13.95
C PRO A 11 36.39 -11.39 15.09
N GLU A 12 37.27 -11.18 16.05
CA GLU A 12 37.03 -10.27 17.19
C GLU A 12 36.99 -8.79 16.75
N GLU A 13 37.86 -8.40 15.83
CA GLU A 13 37.88 -7.03 15.30
C GLU A 13 36.66 -6.75 14.40
N VAL A 14 36.18 -7.77 13.67
CA VAL A 14 34.95 -7.67 12.89
C VAL A 14 33.76 -7.43 13.80
N ILE A 15 33.63 -8.16 14.91
CA ILE A 15 32.56 -7.99 15.91
C ILE A 15 32.63 -6.61 16.56
N LYS A 16 33.84 -6.12 16.89
CA LYS A 16 34.00 -4.80 17.51
C LYS A 16 33.64 -3.67 16.54
N LYS A 17 34.04 -3.77 15.28
CA LYS A 17 33.70 -2.79 14.24
C LYS A 17 32.22 -2.81 13.88
N SER A 18 31.61 -3.99 13.78
CA SER A 18 30.17 -4.10 13.52
C SER A 18 29.35 -3.56 14.70
N ALA A 19 29.76 -3.84 15.94
CA ALA A 19 29.14 -3.27 17.12
C ALA A 19 29.30 -1.74 17.21
N ALA A 20 30.45 -1.20 16.79
CA ALA A 20 30.66 0.25 16.71
C ALA A 20 29.77 0.90 15.65
N ALA A 21 29.76 0.35 14.42
CA ALA A 21 28.91 0.84 13.34
C ALA A 21 27.41 0.72 13.67
N TYR A 22 26.99 -0.33 14.38
CA TYR A 22 25.62 -0.48 14.87
C TYR A 22 25.26 0.56 15.93
N ARG A 23 26.18 0.92 16.83
CA ARG A 23 25.97 1.99 17.83
C ARG A 23 25.87 3.36 17.18
N GLU A 24 26.73 3.65 16.20
CA GLU A 24 26.66 4.88 15.40
C GLU A 24 25.32 4.94 14.65
N TRP A 25 24.95 3.87 13.94
CA TRP A 25 23.65 3.77 13.28
C TRP A 25 22.48 3.94 14.25
N LYS A 26 22.52 3.29 15.43
CA LYS A 26 21.45 3.38 16.43
C LYS A 26 21.31 4.80 17.01
N ASN A 27 22.41 5.52 17.20
CA ASN A 27 22.36 6.91 17.65
C ASN A 27 21.83 7.86 16.56
N ASP A 28 22.03 7.53 15.30
CA ASP A 28 21.48 8.26 14.16
C ASP A 28 20.00 7.91 13.88
N GLN A 29 19.46 6.84 14.48
CA GLN A 29 18.04 6.52 14.41
C GLN A 29 17.28 7.33 15.47
N VAL A 30 16.48 8.28 15.02
CA VAL A 30 15.48 8.92 15.87
C VAL A 30 14.29 7.96 15.97
N ILE A 31 14.05 7.41 17.15
CA ILE A 31 12.86 6.57 17.40
C ILE A 31 11.68 7.52 17.63
N PRO A 32 10.62 7.51 16.79
CA PRO A 32 9.53 8.49 16.85
C PRO A 32 8.84 8.59 18.22
N ASP A 33 8.77 7.47 18.96
CA ASP A 33 8.13 7.41 20.29
C ASP A 33 8.97 8.05 21.43
N ASP A 34 10.28 8.27 21.23
CA ASP A 34 11.18 8.86 22.24
C ASP A 34 11.43 10.37 22.01
N ILE A 35 10.76 10.98 21.03
CA ILE A 35 10.93 12.40 20.70
C ILE A 35 10.05 13.26 21.61
N ASP A 36 10.66 13.98 22.56
CA ASP A 36 9.97 15.02 23.33
C ASP A 36 9.59 16.19 22.40
N PRO A 37 8.29 16.50 22.20
CA PRO A 37 7.83 17.63 21.40
C PRO A 37 8.23 18.99 21.97
N GLY A 38 8.61 19.07 23.25
CA GLY A 38 9.04 20.28 23.93
C GLY A 38 10.50 20.68 23.71
N ASP A 39 11.33 19.79 23.17
CA ASP A 39 12.75 20.07 22.92
C ASP A 39 12.94 20.87 21.61
N PRO A 40 13.55 22.07 21.65
CA PRO A 40 13.80 22.87 20.45
C PRO A 40 14.69 22.20 19.39
N ASP A 41 15.60 21.28 19.77
CA ASP A 41 16.43 20.56 18.80
C ASP A 41 15.64 19.48 18.04
N ASN A 42 14.57 18.95 18.66
CA ASN A 42 13.66 17.98 18.05
C ASN A 42 12.70 18.62 17.03
N GLN A 43 12.41 19.92 17.13
CA GLN A 43 11.52 20.61 16.19
C GLN A 43 12.00 20.50 14.73
N LYS A 44 13.32 20.42 14.53
CA LYS A 44 13.94 20.26 13.20
C LYS A 44 13.71 18.87 12.59
N ILE A 45 13.44 17.86 13.41
CA ILE A 45 13.16 16.47 13.01
C ILE A 45 11.65 16.21 12.94
N LEU A 46 10.89 16.78 13.89
CA LEU A 46 9.44 16.69 13.94
C LEU A 46 8.77 17.39 12.77
N SER A 47 9.31 18.52 12.30
CA SER A 47 8.71 19.26 11.18
C SER A 47 8.71 18.49 9.85
N PRO A 48 9.80 17.87 9.37
CA PRO A 48 9.73 17.02 8.18
C PRO A 48 8.84 15.79 8.34
N LEU A 49 8.79 15.20 9.54
CA LEU A 49 7.98 14.01 9.81
C LEU A 49 6.48 14.35 9.77
N MET A 50 6.07 15.43 10.43
CA MET A 50 4.70 15.95 10.37
C MET A 50 4.29 16.31 8.94
N ILE A 51 5.17 16.98 8.18
CA ILE A 51 4.91 17.29 6.76
C ILE A 51 4.72 16.01 5.94
N PHE A 52 5.54 14.98 6.19
CA PHE A 52 5.41 13.71 5.49
C PHE A 52 4.07 13.02 5.80
N GLU A 53 3.68 12.98 7.07
CA GLU A 53 2.38 12.43 7.49
C GLU A 53 1.20 13.20 6.89
N GLU A 54 1.24 14.54 6.91
CA GLU A 54 0.23 15.39 6.27
C GLU A 54 0.16 15.14 4.77
N MET A 55 1.30 15.02 4.10
CA MET A 55 1.38 14.71 2.67
C MET A 55 0.83 13.32 2.35
N GLU A 56 1.09 12.32 3.20
CA GLU A 56 0.55 10.97 3.04
C GLU A 56 -0.98 10.98 3.17
N GLN A 57 -1.52 11.64 4.21
CA GLN A 57 -2.96 11.81 4.38
C GLN A 57 -3.60 12.56 3.22
N PHE A 58 -2.93 13.61 2.73
CA PHE A 58 -3.36 14.35 1.56
C PHE A 58 -3.37 13.46 0.29
N ALA A 59 -2.33 12.66 0.09
CA ALA A 59 -2.25 11.77 -1.06
C ALA A 59 -3.36 10.70 -1.03
N ILE A 60 -3.61 10.10 0.12
CA ILE A 60 -4.68 9.11 0.32
C ILE A 60 -6.04 9.75 0.06
N SER A 61 -6.35 10.87 0.71
CA SER A 61 -7.64 11.55 0.54
C SER A 61 -7.86 12.06 -0.89
N SER A 62 -6.79 12.48 -1.58
CA SER A 62 -6.85 12.88 -2.99
C SER A 62 -7.15 11.68 -3.90
N LEU A 63 -6.56 10.52 -3.62
CA LEU A 63 -6.83 9.28 -4.35
C LEU A 63 -8.26 8.79 -4.12
N GLU A 64 -8.74 8.80 -2.88
CA GLU A 64 -10.13 8.48 -2.53
C GLU A 64 -11.10 9.41 -3.29
N ASN A 65 -10.86 10.72 -3.24
CA ASN A 65 -11.67 11.68 -3.99
C ASN A 65 -11.64 11.45 -5.49
N HIS A 66 -10.48 11.09 -6.06
CA HIS A 66 -10.38 10.79 -7.48
C HIS A 66 -11.18 9.54 -7.87
N ILE A 67 -11.18 8.50 -7.03
CA ILE A 67 -11.96 7.29 -7.24
C ILE A 67 -13.47 7.56 -7.08
N ASN A 68 -13.86 8.33 -6.06
CA ASN A 68 -15.26 8.67 -5.80
C ASN A 68 -15.89 9.51 -6.91
N LYS A 69 -15.10 10.33 -7.62
CA LYS A 69 -15.57 11.12 -8.78
C LYS A 69 -15.87 10.28 -10.02
N LYS A 70 -15.44 9.02 -10.09
CA LYS A 70 -15.71 8.15 -11.25
C LYS A 70 -17.19 7.80 -11.31
N ASN A 71 -17.70 7.58 -12.50
CA ASN A 71 -19.05 7.01 -12.63
C ASN A 71 -19.04 5.49 -12.34
N ALA A 72 -20.21 4.89 -12.13
CA ALA A 72 -20.33 3.48 -11.79
C ALA A 72 -19.65 2.53 -12.80
N TYR A 73 -19.72 2.84 -14.10
CA TYR A 73 -19.10 2.02 -15.15
C TYR A 73 -17.56 2.17 -15.15
N GLU A 74 -17.05 3.38 -14.96
CA GLU A 74 -15.61 3.62 -14.82
C GLU A 74 -15.04 2.97 -13.57
N PHE A 75 -15.81 2.95 -12.48
CA PHE A 75 -15.43 2.26 -11.26
C PHE A 75 -15.41 0.74 -11.45
N GLN A 76 -16.38 0.18 -12.18
CA GLN A 76 -16.37 -1.23 -12.59
C GLN A 76 -15.11 -1.56 -13.40
N ASP A 77 -14.76 -0.73 -14.39
CA ASP A 77 -13.54 -0.91 -15.20
C ASP A 77 -12.26 -0.81 -14.36
N LEU A 78 -12.23 0.10 -13.37
CA LEU A 78 -11.12 0.23 -12.41
C LEU A 78 -10.93 -1.06 -11.61
N VAL A 79 -12.00 -1.62 -11.06
CA VAL A 79 -11.94 -2.88 -10.29
C VAL A 79 -11.51 -4.04 -11.19
N ALA A 80 -11.99 -4.12 -12.42
CA ALA A 80 -11.53 -5.13 -13.39
C ALA A 80 -10.04 -4.95 -13.73
N ALA A 81 -9.55 -3.71 -13.84
CA ALA A 81 -8.13 -3.42 -14.05
C ALA A 81 -7.28 -3.80 -12.82
N LEU A 82 -7.78 -3.58 -11.60
CA LEU A 82 -7.11 -4.00 -10.37
C LEU A 82 -6.94 -5.51 -10.33
N LEU A 83 -7.99 -6.28 -10.63
CA LEU A 83 -7.91 -7.75 -10.69
C LEU A 83 -6.87 -8.22 -11.71
N ARG A 84 -6.81 -7.57 -12.88
CA ARG A 84 -5.76 -7.82 -13.88
C ARG A 84 -4.37 -7.51 -13.35
N GLY A 85 -4.19 -6.39 -12.64
CA GLY A 85 -2.93 -6.05 -11.97
C GLY A 85 -2.52 -7.05 -10.89
N MET A 86 -3.48 -7.70 -10.24
CA MET A 86 -3.25 -8.77 -9.26
C MET A 86 -2.98 -10.15 -9.91
N GLY A 87 -3.00 -10.26 -11.23
CA GLY A 87 -2.74 -11.49 -11.97
C GLY A 87 -3.97 -12.35 -12.27
N TYR A 88 -5.18 -11.83 -12.05
CA TYR A 88 -6.41 -12.49 -12.50
C TYR A 88 -6.76 -12.11 -13.94
N TYR A 89 -7.41 -13.02 -14.64
CA TYR A 89 -7.99 -12.78 -15.95
C TYR A 89 -9.44 -12.38 -15.79
N THR A 90 -9.86 -11.27 -16.41
CA THR A 90 -11.25 -10.77 -16.37
C THR A 90 -11.90 -10.91 -17.75
N PRO A 91 -12.32 -12.13 -18.16
CA PRO A 91 -12.87 -12.34 -19.50
C PRO A 91 -14.27 -11.73 -19.69
N PHE A 92 -14.94 -11.35 -18.59
CA PHE A 92 -16.23 -10.69 -18.65
C PHE A 92 -16.25 -9.45 -17.75
N VAL A 93 -16.62 -8.33 -18.37
CA VAL A 93 -16.96 -7.07 -17.74
C VAL A 93 -18.29 -6.65 -18.36
N ALA A 94 -19.29 -6.36 -17.53
CA ALA A 94 -20.65 -6.13 -18.00
C ALA A 94 -20.72 -4.87 -18.88
N PRO A 95 -21.38 -4.94 -20.05
CA PRO A 95 -21.55 -3.77 -20.91
C PRO A 95 -22.50 -2.75 -20.28
N LYS A 96 -22.35 -1.48 -20.64
CA LYS A 96 -23.22 -0.40 -20.13
C LYS A 96 -24.69 -0.71 -20.45
N GLY A 97 -25.50 -1.01 -19.43
CA GLY A 97 -26.90 -1.38 -19.64
C GLY A 97 -27.58 -2.01 -18.43
N LYS A 98 -28.62 -2.80 -18.70
CA LYS A 98 -29.40 -3.48 -17.66
C LYS A 98 -28.61 -4.68 -17.14
N ASP A 99 -27.93 -4.48 -16.02
CA ASP A 99 -27.09 -5.52 -15.43
C ASP A 99 -27.91 -6.64 -14.79
N GLY A 100 -27.50 -7.87 -15.08
CA GLY A 100 -28.07 -9.11 -14.54
C GLY A 100 -27.57 -9.47 -13.14
N GLY A 101 -26.99 -8.51 -12.41
CA GLY A 101 -26.48 -8.69 -11.05
C GLY A 101 -25.02 -9.15 -10.94
N VAL A 102 -24.29 -9.31 -12.05
CA VAL A 102 -22.84 -9.59 -12.04
C VAL A 102 -22.13 -8.63 -12.97
N ASP A 103 -21.17 -7.91 -12.42
CA ASP A 103 -20.49 -6.82 -13.11
C ASP A 103 -19.13 -7.28 -13.66
N VAL A 104 -18.42 -8.13 -12.92
CA VAL A 104 -17.13 -8.70 -13.35
C VAL A 104 -17.06 -10.18 -13.00
N ILE A 105 -16.51 -10.97 -13.92
CA ILE A 105 -16.09 -12.34 -13.66
C ILE A 105 -14.58 -12.43 -13.85
N ALA A 106 -13.90 -13.00 -12.86
CA ALA A 106 -12.46 -13.16 -12.86
C ALA A 106 -12.04 -14.61 -12.58
N TYR A 107 -10.96 -15.01 -13.21
CA TYR A 107 -10.35 -16.34 -13.13
C TYR A 107 -8.86 -16.24 -12.86
N ARG A 108 -8.28 -17.31 -12.31
CA ARG A 108 -6.82 -17.41 -12.11
C ARG A 108 -6.08 -17.71 -13.42
N ASP A 109 -6.72 -18.43 -14.33
CA ASP A 109 -6.21 -18.75 -15.67
C ASP A 109 -7.15 -18.25 -16.77
N PRO A 110 -6.66 -18.04 -18.02
CA PRO A 110 -7.49 -17.57 -19.12
C PRO A 110 -8.69 -18.47 -19.45
N LEU A 111 -8.58 -19.77 -19.16
CA LEU A 111 -9.60 -20.77 -19.47
C LEU A 111 -10.57 -21.01 -18.31
N GLY A 112 -10.32 -20.46 -17.12
CA GLY A 112 -11.13 -20.66 -15.91
C GLY A 112 -11.15 -22.10 -15.42
N THR A 113 -10.09 -22.87 -15.74
CA THR A 113 -9.96 -24.29 -15.37
C THR A 113 -9.58 -24.42 -13.90
N GLU A 114 -8.79 -23.48 -13.38
CA GLU A 114 -8.35 -23.47 -12.00
C GLU A 114 -9.34 -22.70 -11.12
N SER A 115 -9.61 -23.28 -9.95
CA SER A 115 -10.29 -22.55 -8.87
C SER A 115 -9.31 -21.54 -8.25
N PRO A 116 -9.77 -20.37 -7.76
CA PRO A 116 -11.16 -19.94 -7.60
C PRO A 116 -11.72 -19.19 -8.82
N ARG A 117 -13.03 -19.32 -9.03
CA ARG A 117 -13.81 -18.47 -9.96
C ARG A 117 -14.48 -17.36 -9.16
N ILE A 118 -14.15 -16.12 -9.46
CA ILE A 118 -14.63 -14.96 -8.73
C ILE A 118 -15.74 -14.30 -9.55
N ARG A 119 -16.94 -14.19 -8.97
CA ARG A 119 -18.05 -13.41 -9.52
C ARG A 119 -18.28 -12.24 -8.58
N MET A 120 -18.25 -11.03 -9.13
CA MET A 120 -18.34 -9.81 -8.34
C MET A 120 -19.49 -8.94 -8.80
N GLN A 121 -20.16 -8.35 -7.81
CA GLN A 121 -21.07 -7.24 -7.98
C GLN A 121 -20.43 -6.01 -7.34
N ILE A 122 -20.36 -4.92 -8.10
CA ILE A 122 -19.67 -3.69 -7.79
C ILE A 122 -20.74 -2.63 -7.55
N LYS A 123 -20.76 -2.08 -6.33
CA LYS A 123 -21.62 -0.97 -5.97
C LYS A 123 -20.74 0.25 -5.76
N HIS A 124 -20.90 1.26 -6.62
CA HIS A 124 -20.29 2.56 -6.44
C HIS A 124 -21.27 3.48 -5.72
N ARG A 125 -20.90 3.96 -4.54
CA ARG A 125 -21.69 4.88 -3.71
C ARG A 125 -20.76 5.84 -2.97
N GLU A 126 -21.28 7.03 -2.68
CA GLU A 126 -20.56 8.05 -1.91
C GLU A 126 -20.57 7.76 -0.39
N GLU A 127 -21.53 6.97 0.10
CA GLU A 127 -21.68 6.65 1.52
C GLU A 127 -20.93 5.37 1.93
N LYS A 128 -20.38 5.35 3.15
CA LYS A 128 -19.72 4.16 3.73
C LYS A 128 -20.74 3.03 3.93
N THR A 129 -20.37 1.84 3.48
CA THR A 129 -21.14 0.58 3.61
C THR A 129 -21.35 0.17 5.09
N ASP A 130 -22.58 -0.20 5.46
CA ASP A 130 -22.90 -0.92 6.70
C ASP A 130 -22.63 -2.44 6.55
N VAL A 131 -22.09 -3.07 7.60
CA VAL A 131 -21.70 -4.49 7.63
C VAL A 131 -22.87 -5.43 7.30
N LYS A 132 -24.12 -5.00 7.49
CA LYS A 132 -25.31 -5.82 7.19
C LYS A 132 -25.54 -6.10 5.70
N GLU A 133 -24.88 -5.37 4.80
CA GLU A 133 -25.07 -5.49 3.35
C GLU A 133 -24.08 -6.42 2.64
N VAL A 134 -23.05 -6.90 3.35
CA VAL A 134 -22.06 -7.86 2.84
C VAL A 134 -22.49 -9.26 3.31
N ARG A 135 -23.05 -10.06 2.39
CA ARG A 135 -23.53 -11.42 2.68
C ARG A 135 -23.06 -12.42 1.65
#